data_AF-A0A086BML0-F1
#
_entry.id   AF-A0A086BML0-F1
#
_cell.length_a   1.000
_cell.length_b   1.000
_cell.length_c   1.000
_cell.angle_alpha   90.00
_cell.angle_beta   90.00
_cell.angle_gamma   90.00
#
_symmetry.space_group_name_H-M   'P 1'
#
loop_
_entity.id
_entity.type
_entity.pdbx_description
1 polymer ?
#
loop_
_entity_poly.entity_id
_entity_poly.type
_entity_poly.pdbx_seq_one_letter_code
_entity_poly.pdbx_strand_id
1 'polypeptide(L)'
;MSFSGCADSSGSQELNGKENQNSSNISLKDIGKTIPVGMEKENGVYKISLIVTAQFYEIKASKENEKYIDLIRQAVKDELPIHIYTVANTHEIGKGRGSN
;
A
#
# COMPACT_ATOMS: atom_id res chain seq x y z
N MET A 1 49.07 17.42 -10.76
CA MET A 1 49.15 16.01 -10.31
C MET A 1 49.19 16.03 -8.79
N SER A 2 48.45 15.25 -8.01
CA SER A 2 47.25 14.44 -8.20
C SER A 2 46.79 14.13 -6.77
N PHE A 3 45.47 14.10 -6.56
CA PHE A 3 44.70 13.19 -5.71
C PHE A 3 45.41 12.47 -4.55
N SER A 4 44.83 12.59 -3.35
CA SER A 4 44.35 11.44 -2.55
C SER A 4 43.61 11.91 -1.29
N GLY A 5 42.31 12.15 -1.42
CA GLY A 5 41.36 12.11 -0.30
C GLY A 5 40.59 10.81 -0.39
N CYS A 6 40.88 9.88 0.53
CA CYS A 6 40.07 8.76 1.03
C CYS A 6 41.04 7.73 1.63
N ALA A 7 41.23 7.81 2.94
CA ALA A 7 41.80 6.70 3.71
C ALA A 7 40.63 5.84 4.19
N ASP A 8 40.64 4.59 3.75
CA ASP A 8 39.70 3.52 4.02
C ASP A 8 39.59 3.22 5.53
N SER A 9 38.37 3.03 6.02
CA SER A 9 38.15 2.19 7.19
C SER A 9 36.81 1.45 7.03
N SER A 10 36.94 0.23 6.53
CA SER A 10 36.04 -0.90 6.77
C SER A 10 35.47 -0.88 8.18
N GLY A 11 34.14 -0.73 8.27
CA GLY A 11 33.39 -0.81 9.51
C GLY A 11 31.99 -1.37 9.23
N SER A 12 31.88 -2.69 9.26
CA SER A 12 30.60 -3.40 9.38
C SER A 12 29.81 -2.80 10.55
N GLN A 13 28.72 -2.09 10.26
CA GLN A 13 27.70 -1.82 11.27
C GLN A 13 26.62 -2.88 11.18
N GLU A 14 26.65 -3.72 12.20
CA GLU A 14 25.69 -4.73 12.54
C GLU A 14 24.27 -4.17 12.65
N LEU A 15 23.34 -5.01 12.19
CA LEU A 15 21.98 -5.22 12.69
C LEU A 15 21.60 -4.38 13.93
N ASN A 16 20.57 -3.55 13.78
CA ASN A 16 19.48 -3.48 14.76
C ASN A 16 18.25 -2.76 14.19
N GLY A 17 17.40 -3.53 13.52
CA GLY A 17 15.99 -3.22 13.37
C GLY A 17 15.23 -4.47 13.75
N LYS A 18 14.68 -4.50 14.98
CA LYS A 18 13.88 -5.58 15.54
C LYS A 18 12.74 -5.97 14.58
N GLU A 19 12.98 -6.96 13.73
CA GLU A 19 11.92 -7.65 13.00
C GLU A 19 11.25 -8.61 13.98
N ASN A 20 10.30 -8.07 14.73
CA ASN A 20 9.45 -8.83 15.63
C ASN A 20 8.68 -9.86 14.80
N GLN A 21 9.15 -11.11 14.88
CA GLN A 21 8.56 -12.30 14.28
C GLN A 21 7.13 -12.50 14.82
N ASN A 22 6.12 -11.89 14.20
CA ASN A 22 4.76 -12.43 14.19
C ASN A 22 3.87 -11.71 13.16
N SER A 23 3.13 -12.50 12.38
CA SER A 23 2.14 -12.13 11.33
C SER A 23 2.71 -12.00 9.92
N SER A 24 2.60 -13.10 9.16
CA SER A 24 2.57 -13.23 7.69
C SER A 24 3.06 -12.01 6.89
N ASN A 25 4.26 -12.10 6.34
CA ASN A 25 4.94 -11.09 5.51
C ASN A 25 4.18 -10.86 4.17
N ILE A 26 3.03 -10.19 4.22
CA ILE A 26 2.33 -9.72 3.02
C ILE A 26 3.08 -8.48 2.53
N SER A 27 3.89 -8.66 1.48
CA SER A 27 4.56 -7.54 0.81
C SER A 27 3.51 -6.63 0.20
N LEU A 28 3.52 -5.34 0.59
CA LEU A 28 2.61 -4.33 0.06
C LEU A 28 3.37 -3.43 -0.93
N LYS A 29 2.73 -3.18 -2.07
CA LYS A 29 3.15 -2.21 -3.08
C LYS A 29 2.38 -0.90 -2.86
N ASP A 30 3.13 0.19 -2.77
CA ASP A 30 2.56 1.53 -2.75
C ASP A 30 2.14 1.95 -4.17
N ILE A 31 0.85 2.31 -4.34
CA ILE A 31 0.29 2.82 -5.60
C ILE A 31 0.24 4.35 -5.61
N GLY A 32 0.41 4.98 -4.44
CA GLY A 32 0.32 6.42 -4.25
C GLY A 32 -1.09 6.93 -3.99
N LYS A 33 -1.24 8.26 -4.12
CA LYS A 33 -2.52 8.96 -3.95
C LYS A 33 -3.31 9.01 -5.25
N THR A 34 -4.59 8.70 -5.18
CA THR A 34 -5.48 8.62 -6.34
C THR A 34 -6.93 8.82 -5.91
N ILE A 35 -7.82 9.15 -6.85
CA ILE A 35 -9.25 9.37 -6.59
C ILE A 35 -10.01 8.14 -7.05
N PRO A 36 -10.75 7.45 -6.17
CA PRO A 36 -11.64 6.38 -6.56
C PRO A 36 -12.91 7.00 -7.15
N VAL A 37 -13.34 6.49 -8.30
CA VAL A 37 -14.49 7.03 -9.06
C VAL A 37 -15.67 6.05 -9.10
N GLY A 38 -15.48 4.83 -8.63
CA GLY A 38 -16.52 3.81 -8.59
C GLY A 38 -16.18 2.69 -7.62
N MET A 39 -17.23 2.10 -7.04
CA MET A 39 -17.13 0.90 -6.21
C MET A 39 -18.36 0.02 -6.46
N GLU A 40 -18.12 -1.25 -6.80
CA GLU A 40 -19.17 -2.25 -6.99
C GLU A 40 -18.86 -3.50 -6.16
N LYS A 41 -19.90 -4.16 -5.64
CA LYS A 41 -19.75 -5.40 -4.88
C LYS A 41 -20.17 -6.58 -5.74
N GLU A 42 -19.26 -7.52 -5.95
CA GLU A 42 -19.51 -8.76 -6.68
C GLU A 42 -18.94 -9.94 -5.89
N ASN A 43 -19.74 -10.97 -5.61
CA ASN A 43 -19.30 -12.21 -4.93
C ASN A 43 -18.53 -12.00 -3.61
N GLY A 44 -18.85 -10.95 -2.84
CA GLY A 44 -18.17 -10.67 -1.57
C GLY A 44 -16.85 -9.91 -1.70
N VAL A 45 -16.49 -9.47 -2.90
CA VAL A 45 -15.34 -8.60 -3.20
C VAL A 45 -15.86 -7.26 -3.69
N TYR A 46 -15.24 -6.17 -3.26
CA TYR A 46 -15.50 -4.85 -3.85
C TYR A 46 -14.48 -4.59 -4.94
N LYS A 47 -14.97 -4.30 -6.15
CA LYS A 47 -14.18 -3.81 -7.29
C LYS A 47 -14.18 -2.29 -7.24
N ILE A 48 -13.00 -1.69 -7.32
CA ILE A 48 -12.76 -0.25 -7.16
C ILE A 48 -12.15 0.28 -8.46
N SER A 49 -12.78 1.30 -9.02
CA SER A 49 -12.29 2.02 -10.19
C SER A 49 -11.58 3.29 -9.74
N LEU A 50 -10.44 3.59 -10.37
CA LEU A 50 -9.65 4.78 -10.07
C LEU A 50 -9.63 5.72 -11.28
N ILE A 51 -9.52 7.02 -11.02
CA ILE A 51 -9.55 8.05 -12.09
C ILE A 51 -8.43 7.88 -13.12
N VAL A 52 -7.27 7.37 -12.71
CA VAL A 52 -6.04 7.31 -13.53
C VAL A 52 -5.89 6.03 -14.36
N THR A 53 -6.66 4.97 -14.07
CA THR A 53 -6.44 3.66 -14.70
C THR A 53 -7.74 2.92 -14.96
N ALA A 54 -7.76 2.20 -16.09
CA ALA A 54 -8.87 1.32 -16.46
C ALA A 54 -8.85 -0.03 -15.69
N GLN A 55 -7.81 -0.30 -14.91
CA GLN A 55 -7.72 -1.51 -14.10
C GLN A 55 -8.60 -1.38 -12.84
N PHE A 56 -9.35 -2.44 -12.55
CA PHE A 56 -10.05 -2.56 -11.27
C PHE A 56 -9.09 -3.05 -10.19
N TYR A 57 -9.28 -2.50 -8.99
CA TYR A 57 -8.64 -2.98 -7.77
C TYR A 57 -9.66 -3.67 -6.89
N GLU A 58 -9.23 -4.64 -6.11
CA GLU A 58 -10.14 -5.52 -5.38
C GLU A 58 -9.91 -5.43 -3.87
N ILE A 59 -10.97 -5.34 -3.07
CA ILE A 59 -10.88 -5.48 -1.62
C ILE A 59 -11.92 -6.46 -1.10
N LYS A 60 -11.47 -7.45 -0.33
CA LYS A 60 -12.35 -8.46 0.27
C LYS A 60 -13.25 -7.81 1.32
N ALA A 61 -14.53 -8.17 1.31
CA ALA A 61 -15.49 -7.77 2.34
C ALA A 61 -15.26 -8.55 3.64
N SER A 62 -14.19 -8.22 4.36
CA SER A 62 -13.81 -8.80 5.64
C SER A 62 -13.87 -7.74 6.75
N LYS A 63 -14.03 -8.19 8.01
CA LYS A 63 -14.09 -7.30 9.18
C LYS A 63 -12.83 -6.43 9.33
N GLU A 64 -11.68 -6.94 8.93
CA GLU A 64 -10.40 -6.22 8.95
C GLU A 64 -10.36 -5.05 7.95
N ASN A 65 -11.12 -5.13 6.86
CA ASN A 65 -11.15 -4.16 5.77
C ASN A 65 -12.32 -3.18 5.85
N GLU A 66 -13.28 -3.40 6.75
CA GLU A 66 -14.54 -2.65 6.85
C GLU A 66 -14.32 -1.12 6.87
N LYS A 67 -13.42 -0.65 7.75
CA LYS A 67 -13.09 0.77 7.85
C LYS A 67 -12.46 1.35 6.58
N TYR A 68 -11.65 0.55 5.88
CA TYR A 68 -11.00 1.00 4.64
C TYR A 68 -12.00 1.02 3.49
N ILE A 69 -12.91 0.04 3.45
CA ILE A 69 -14.04 0.01 2.52
C ILE A 69 -14.92 1.25 2.71
N ASP A 70 -15.25 1.62 3.95
CA ASP A 70 -16.03 2.82 4.24
C ASP A 70 -15.31 4.10 3.82
N LEU A 71 -14.00 4.17 4.06
CA LEU A 71 -13.18 5.29 3.59
C LEU A 71 -13.21 5.40 2.06
N ILE A 72 -13.10 4.29 1.33
CA ILE A 72 -13.19 4.31 -0.13
C ILE A 72 -14.59 4.71 -0.59
N ARG A 73 -15.65 4.20 0.04
CA ARG A 73 -17.04 4.61 -0.28
C ARG A 73 -17.25 6.10 -0.14
N GLN A 74 -16.76 6.67 0.96
CA GLN A 74 -16.86 8.12 1.19
C GLN A 74 -16.03 8.88 0.15
N ALA A 75 -14.82 8.41 -0.16
CA ALA A 75 -13.97 9.02 -1.17
C ALA A 75 -14.57 8.96 -2.58
N VAL A 76 -15.30 7.89 -2.94
CA VAL A 76 -16.06 7.82 -4.20
C VAL A 76 -17.19 8.84 -4.21
N LYS A 77 -17.91 8.99 -3.09
CA LYS A 77 -19.03 9.92 -2.97
C LYS A 77 -18.59 11.39 -3.07
N ASP A 78 -17.47 11.73 -2.43
CA ASP A 78 -16.97 13.09 -2.33
C ASP A 78 -15.86 13.42 -3.36
N GLU A 79 -15.52 12.46 -4.22
CA GLU A 79 -14.44 12.54 -5.22
C GLU A 79 -13.08 12.96 -4.59
N LEU A 80 -12.77 12.38 -3.43
CA LEU A 80 -11.59 12.74 -2.65
C LEU A 80 -10.39 11.82 -2.92
N PRO A 81 -9.15 12.35 -2.90
CA PRO A 81 -7.96 11.53 -3.05
C PRO A 81 -7.68 10.69 -1.79
N ILE A 82 -7.38 9.41 -2.00
CA ILE A 82 -6.94 8.47 -0.96
C ILE A 82 -5.61 7.82 -1.35
N HIS A 83 -4.85 7.38 -0.35
CA HIS A 83 -3.61 6.64 -0.57
C HIS A 83 -3.90 5.14 -0.60
N ILE A 84 -3.50 4.46 -1.69
CA ILE A 84 -3.78 3.04 -1.91
C ILE A 84 -2.51 2.21 -1.82
N TYR A 85 -2.61 1.08 -1.11
CA TYR A 85 -1.60 0.03 -1.07
C TYR A 85 -2.20 -1.27 -1.60
N THR A 86 -1.46 -2.02 -2.40
CA THR A 86 -1.89 -3.33 -2.89
C THR A 86 -0.95 -4.43 -2.41
N VAL A 87 -1.44 -5.65 -2.33
CA VAL A 87 -0.57 -6.82 -2.17
C VAL A 87 0.32 -6.92 -3.41
N ALA A 88 1.62 -7.11 -3.18
CA ALA A 88 2.64 -7.08 -4.23
C ALA A 88 2.27 -8.02 -5.38
N ASN A 89 2.41 -7.51 -6.62
CA ASN A 89 2.10 -8.21 -7.86
C ASN A 89 0.62 -8.60 -8.04
N THR A 90 -0.29 -7.97 -7.29
CA THR A 90 -1.74 -8.16 -7.44
C THR A 90 -2.47 -6.82 -7.47
N HIS A 91 -3.76 -6.88 -7.81
CA HIS A 91 -4.70 -5.76 -7.69
C HIS A 91 -5.50 -5.81 -6.38
N GLU A 92 -5.17 -6.72 -5.47
CA GLU A 92 -5.80 -6.80 -4.15
C GLU A 92 -5.29 -5.65 -3.29
N ILE A 93 -6.21 -4.77 -2.87
CA ILE A 93 -5.94 -3.69 -1.94
C ILE A 93 -5.71 -4.30 -0.55
N GLY A 94 -4.53 -4.03 -0.02
CA GLY A 94 -4.16 -4.39 1.34
C GLY A 94 -4.19 -3.16 2.24
N LYS A 95 -4.44 -3.36 3.53
CA LYS A 95 -4.24 -2.30 4.51
C LYS A 95 -2.75 -1.97 4.61
N GLY A 96 -2.34 -0.84 4.03
CA GLY A 96 -1.05 -0.24 4.31
C GLY A 96 -0.90 -0.07 5.82
N ARG A 97 0.18 -0.58 6.41
CA ARG A 97 0.60 -0.12 7.74
C ARG A 97 0.91 1.37 7.57
N GLY A 98 -0.05 2.23 7.93
CA GLY A 98 0.21 3.64 8.10
C GLY A 98 1.39 3.77 9.07
N SER A 99 2.48 4.35 8.59
CA SER A 99 3.57 4.81 9.44
C SER A 99 2.95 5.75 10.47
N ASN A 100 3.03 5.34 11.73
CA ASN A 100 2.71 6.17 12.88
C ASN A 100 3.93 7.01 13.23
#